data_AF-A0A6A5VP07-F1
#
_entry.id   AF-A0A6A5VP07-F1
#
_cell.length_a   1.000
_cell.length_b   1.000
_cell.length_c   1.000
_cell.angle_alpha   90.00
_cell.angle_beta   90.00
_cell.angle_gamma   90.00
#
_symmetry.space_group_name_H-M   'P 1'
#
loop_
_entity.id
_entity.type
_entity.pdbx_description
1 polymer ?
#
loop_
_entity_poly.entity_id
_entity_poly.type
_entity_poly.pdbx_seq_one_letter_code
_entity_poly.pdbx_strand_id
1 'polypeptide(L)'
;MPYPEPAMAGLKTRSQTEDSQPVCGVAYLLSHADFVKIVVTEGAGLAYVVIQVIAEDSLGATFDAYTFISRQVNTFAAGRFPSRRYKDLLLAGAYECGLPKQY
;
A
#
# COMPACT_ATOMS: atom_id res chain seq x y z
N MET A 1 12.20 7.24 26.33
CA MET A 1 12.92 6.37 25.37
C MET A 1 12.11 6.37 24.07
N PRO A 2 12.60 6.93 22.96
CA PRO A 2 11.87 6.87 21.69
C PRO A 2 12.02 5.45 21.14
N TYR A 3 10.93 4.69 21.07
CA TYR A 3 10.92 3.39 20.43
C TYR A 3 10.95 3.64 18.91
N PRO A 4 11.95 3.15 18.15
CA PRO A 4 11.93 3.30 16.71
C PRO A 4 10.79 2.45 16.16
N GLU A 5 9.70 3.09 15.73
CA GLU A 5 8.61 2.37 15.10
C GLU A 5 9.13 1.63 13.84
N PRO A 6 8.71 0.36 13.66
CA PRO A 6 9.03 -0.40 12.46
C PRO A 6 8.39 0.26 11.23
N ALA A 7 8.98 0.07 10.04
CA ALA A 7 8.36 0.59 8.83
C ALA A 7 7.04 -0.13 8.52
N MET A 8 6.08 0.64 8.02
CA MET A 8 4.85 0.14 7.44
C MET A 8 4.98 0.07 5.92
N ALA A 9 4.05 -0.64 5.28
CA ALA A 9 4.00 -0.71 3.83
C ALA A 9 3.65 0.67 3.24
N GLY A 10 4.13 0.93 2.03
CA GLY A 10 3.85 2.17 1.32
C GLY A 10 4.12 2.00 -0.17
N LEU A 11 3.47 2.85 -0.96
CA LEU A 11 3.70 2.94 -2.40
C LEU A 11 4.55 4.16 -2.72
N LYS A 12 5.35 4.05 -3.78
CA LYS A 12 6.14 5.14 -4.34
C LYS A 12 5.75 5.31 -5.80
N THR A 13 5.62 6.54 -6.26
CA THR A 13 5.46 6.83 -7.69
C THR A 13 6.69 6.36 -8.45
N ARG A 14 6.48 5.61 -9.53
CA ARG A 14 7.55 5.15 -10.41
C ARG A 14 8.23 6.35 -11.10
N SER A 15 9.54 6.49 -10.96
CA SER A 15 10.31 7.39 -11.82
C SER A 15 10.54 6.75 -13.18
N GLN A 16 10.55 7.54 -14.26
CA GLN A 16 10.73 7.03 -15.63
C GLN A 16 12.03 6.23 -15.85
N THR A 17 13.00 6.39 -14.95
CA THR A 17 14.31 5.72 -14.94
C THR A 17 14.36 4.42 -14.14
N GLU A 18 13.33 4.07 -13.38
CA GLU A 18 13.30 2.87 -12.53
C GLU A 18 12.45 1.77 -13.22
N ASP A 19 13.09 0.66 -13.56
CA ASP A 19 12.41 -0.55 -14.04
C ASP A 19 11.90 -1.38 -12.84
N SER A 20 10.91 -0.84 -12.14
CA SER A 20 10.29 -1.49 -10.98
C SER A 20 9.09 -2.34 -11.40
N GLN A 21 8.98 -3.53 -10.82
CA GLN A 21 7.79 -4.37 -10.94
C GLN A 21 6.52 -3.64 -10.49
N PRO A 22 5.36 -3.92 -11.10
CA PRO A 22 4.09 -3.38 -10.66
C PRO A 22 3.75 -3.86 -9.24
N VAL A 23 2.95 -3.07 -8.53
CA VAL A 23 2.47 -3.44 -7.21
C VAL A 23 1.17 -4.22 -7.35
N CYS A 24 1.15 -5.44 -6.83
CA CYS A 24 -0.08 -6.23 -6.70
C CYS A 24 -0.76 -5.94 -5.35
N GLY A 25 -2.07 -5.94 -5.35
CA GLY A 25 -2.86 -5.65 -4.16
C GLY A 25 -4.29 -6.17 -4.29
N VAL A 26 -5.12 -5.80 -3.32
CA VAL A 26 -6.53 -6.20 -3.28
C VAL A 26 -7.38 -4.94 -3.33
N ALA A 27 -8.32 -4.89 -4.26
CA ALA A 27 -9.32 -3.83 -4.33
C ALA A 27 -10.55 -4.22 -3.53
N TYR A 28 -10.96 -3.37 -2.59
CA TYR A 28 -12.19 -3.54 -1.82
C TYR A 28 -13.24 -2.54 -2.29
N LEU A 29 -14.44 -3.03 -2.59
CA LEU A 29 -15.59 -2.16 -2.82
C LEU A 29 -16.17 -1.73 -1.47
N LEU A 30 -16.08 -0.43 -1.18
CA LEU A 30 -16.49 0.14 0.11
C LEU A 30 -17.66 1.09 -0.06
N SER A 31 -18.49 1.17 0.97
CA SER A 31 -19.42 2.29 1.11
C SER A 31 -18.63 3.57 1.39
N HIS A 32 -19.20 4.73 1.04
CA HIS A 32 -18.58 6.02 1.37
C HIS A 32 -18.33 6.17 2.88
N ALA A 33 -19.26 5.70 3.71
CA ALA A 33 -19.13 5.76 5.17
C ALA A 33 -17.95 4.92 5.68
N ASP A 34 -17.70 3.75 5.09
CA ASP A 34 -16.57 2.91 5.50
C ASP A 34 -15.24 3.46 4.99
N PHE A 35 -15.23 4.04 3.79
CA PHE A 35 -14.06 4.74 3.28
C PHE A 35 -13.62 5.88 4.20
N VAL A 36 -14.56 6.70 4.69
CA VAL A 36 -14.27 7.77 5.65
C VAL A 36 -13.65 7.22 6.94
N LYS A 37 -14.15 6.09 7.46
CA LYS A 37 -13.57 5.45 8.65
C LYS A 37 -12.11 5.06 8.42
N ILE A 38 -11.80 4.47 7.26
CA ILE A 38 -10.44 4.09 6.89
C ILE A 38 -9.53 5.32 6.84
N VAL A 39 -9.97 6.40 6.19
CA VAL A 39 -9.18 7.65 6.12
C VAL A 39 -8.84 8.17 7.52
N VAL A 40 -9.77 8.07 8.47
CA VAL A 40 -9.53 8.47 9.86
C VAL A 40 -8.52 7.54 10.55
N THR A 41 -8.64 6.22 10.39
CA THR A 41 -7.74 5.25 11.04
C THR A 41 -6.31 5.29 10.47
N GLU A 42 -6.14 5.63 9.20
CA GLU A 42 -4.84 5.82 8.54
C GLU A 42 -4.17 7.16 8.92
N GLY A 43 -4.65 7.82 9.98
CA GLY A 43 -4.08 9.04 10.52
C GLY A 43 -4.67 10.32 9.95
N ALA A 44 -5.90 10.27 9.42
CA ALA A 44 -6.68 11.44 8.98
C ALA A 44 -5.91 12.39 8.04
N GLY A 45 -5.05 11.83 7.20
CA GLY A 45 -4.24 12.61 6.27
C GLY A 45 -2.94 13.17 6.83
N LEU A 46 -2.51 12.85 8.06
CA LEU A 46 -1.25 13.34 8.64
C LEU A 46 -0.04 12.55 8.15
N ALA A 47 -0.14 11.22 8.12
CA ALA A 47 0.95 10.33 7.68
C ALA A 47 0.81 9.96 6.19
N TYR A 48 -0.42 9.78 5.72
CA TYR A 48 -0.73 9.34 4.36
C TYR A 48 -1.59 10.35 3.60
N VAL A 49 -1.57 10.28 2.28
CA VAL A 49 -2.45 11.02 1.37
C VAL A 49 -3.21 10.03 0.50
N VAL A 50 -4.50 10.28 0.32
CA VAL A 50 -5.33 9.54 -0.63
C VAL A 50 -4.97 9.98 -2.04
N ILE A 51 -4.64 9.01 -2.89
CA ILE A 51 -4.45 9.22 -4.32
C ILE A 51 -5.40 8.31 -5.09
N GLN A 52 -5.74 8.74 -6.30
CA GLN A 52 -6.40 7.88 -7.28
C GLN A 52 -5.33 7.20 -8.13
N VAL A 53 -5.51 5.91 -8.37
CA VAL A 53 -4.65 5.08 -9.22
C VAL A 53 -5.51 4.31 -10.22
N ILE A 54 -4.92 3.97 -11.35
CA ILE A 54 -5.50 3.05 -12.31
C ILE A 54 -4.99 1.65 -11.94
N ALA A 55 -5.91 0.77 -11.56
CA ALA A 55 -5.62 -0.64 -11.31
C ALA A 55 -6.02 -1.49 -12.51
N GLU A 56 -5.38 -2.64 -12.65
CA GLU A 56 -5.69 -3.67 -13.64
C GLU A 56 -6.05 -4.95 -12.89
N ASP A 57 -7.16 -5.59 -13.26
CA ASP A 57 -7.55 -6.88 -12.70
C ASP A 57 -6.80 -8.06 -13.35
N SER A 58 -7.03 -9.28 -12.86
CA SER A 58 -6.39 -10.48 -13.41
C SER A 58 -6.80 -10.83 -14.85
N LEU A 59 -7.83 -10.17 -15.40
CA LEU A 59 -8.32 -10.34 -16.76
C LEU A 59 -7.87 -9.22 -17.70
N GLY A 60 -7.13 -8.22 -17.19
CA GLY A 60 -6.66 -7.06 -17.93
C GLY A 60 -7.64 -5.88 -18.00
N ALA A 61 -8.75 -5.93 -17.25
CA ALA A 61 -9.69 -4.82 -17.19
C ALA A 61 -9.18 -3.74 -16.23
N THR A 62 -9.24 -2.48 -16.66
CA THR A 62 -8.78 -1.35 -15.86
C THR A 62 -9.92 -0.66 -15.13
N PHE A 63 -9.65 -0.17 -13.93
CA PHE A 63 -10.60 0.59 -13.13
C PHE A 63 -9.89 1.59 -12.21
N ASP A 64 -10.64 2.64 -11.83
CA ASP A 64 -10.19 3.62 -10.86
C ASP A 64 -10.26 3.06 -9.44
N ALA A 65 -9.16 3.20 -8.70
CA ALA A 65 -9.09 2.82 -7.30
C ALA A 65 -8.46 3.95 -6.46
N TYR A 66 -8.83 4.02 -5.19
CA TYR A 66 -8.22 4.93 -4.23
C TYR A 66 -7.28 4.18 -3.31
N THR A 67 -6.10 4.74 -3.07
CA THR A 67 -5.10 4.16 -2.18
C THR A 67 -4.36 5.24 -1.39
N PHE A 68 -3.58 4.81 -0.41
CA PHE A 68 -2.82 5.68 0.48
C PHE A 68 -1.34 5.62 0.15
N ILE A 69 -0.71 6.79 0.03
CA ILE A 69 0.74 6.93 -0.08
C ILE A 69 1.30 7.74 1.07
N SER A 70 2.51 7.42 1.50
CA SER A 70 3.19 8.19 2.55
C SER A 70 3.43 9.61 2.08
N ARG A 71 3.16 10.61 2.94
CA ARG A 71 3.56 12.01 2.69
C ARG A 71 5.07 12.18 2.67
N GLN A 72 5.79 11.34 3.40
CA GLN A 72 7.24 11.37 3.46
C GLN A 72 7.81 10.55 2.32
N VAL A 73 8.62 11.20 1.48
CA VAL A 73 9.42 10.56 0.44
C VAL A 73 10.61 9.90 1.12
N ASN A 74 10.42 8.65 1.57
CA ASN A 74 11.51 7.84 2.08
C ASN A 74 12.22 7.15 0.90
N THR A 75 13.53 7.37 0.78
CA THR A 75 14.35 6.60 -0.16
C THR A 75 14.46 5.16 0.35
N PHE A 76 14.45 4.17 -0.56
CA PHE A 76 14.58 2.75 -0.19
C PHE A 76 15.84 2.48 0.66
N ALA A 77 16.93 3.21 0.39
CA ALA A 77 18.18 3.17 1.14
C ALA A 77 18.08 3.70 2.59
N ALA A 78 17.08 4.53 2.89
CA ALA A 78 16.75 4.99 4.25
C ALA A 78 15.59 4.18 4.87
N GLY A 79 15.07 3.18 4.14
CA GLY A 79 13.94 2.36 4.56
C GLY A 79 14.30 1.50 5.75
N ARG A 80 13.54 1.63 6.84
CA ARG A 80 13.54 0.62 7.89
C ARG A 80 12.82 -0.63 7.38
N PHE A 81 13.22 -1.80 7.83
CA PHE A 81 12.49 -3.03 7.50
C PHE A 81 11.21 -3.11 8.34
N PRO A 82 10.14 -3.71 7.79
CA PRO A 82 8.95 -4.00 8.58
C PRO A 82 9.28 -4.97 9.71
N SER A 83 8.50 -4.91 10.79
CA SER A 83 8.58 -5.93 11.83
C SER A 83 8.21 -7.30 11.26
N ARG A 84 8.74 -8.38 11.83
CA ARG A 84 8.39 -9.75 11.44
C ARG A 84 6.88 -9.99 11.49
N ARG A 85 6.23 -9.56 12.57
CA ARG A 85 4.77 -9.68 12.72
C ARG A 85 4.02 -8.98 11.60
N TYR A 86 4.41 -7.75 11.25
CA TYR A 86 3.74 -7.01 10.18
C TYR A 86 4.00 -7.64 8.81
N LYS A 87 5.22 -8.09 8.54
CA LYS A 87 5.55 -8.85 7.32
C LYS A 87 4.70 -10.11 7.19
N ASP A 88 4.56 -10.90 8.26
CA ASP A 88 3.80 -12.14 8.24
C ASP A 88 2.30 -11.88 7.98
N LEU A 89 1.76 -10.76 8.46
CA LEU A 89 0.39 -10.31 8.12
C LEU A 89 0.23 -9.99 6.63
N LEU A 90 1.19 -9.29 6.04
CA LEU A 90 1.16 -8.99 4.60
C LEU A 90 1.21 -10.27 3.76
N LEU A 91 2.07 -11.21 4.13
CA LEU A 91 2.19 -12.50 3.44
C LEU A 91 0.89 -13.31 3.56
N ALA A 92 0.32 -13.41 4.77
CA ALA A 92 -0.94 -14.12 4.98
C ALA A 92 -2.06 -13.53 4.11
N GLY A 93 -2.22 -12.21 4.12
CA GLY A 93 -3.23 -11.54 3.29
C GLY A 93 -3.00 -11.74 1.78
N ALA A 94 -1.74 -11.73 1.33
CA ALA A 94 -1.42 -12.00 -0.07
C ALA A 94 -1.82 -13.44 -0.49
N TYR A 95 -1.55 -14.43 0.37
CA TYR A 95 -1.93 -15.82 0.13
C TYR A 95 -3.46 -16.01 0.16
N GLU A 96 -4.15 -15.45 1.14
CA GLU A 96 -5.60 -15.57 1.29
C GLU A 96 -6.36 -14.96 0.10
N CYS A 97 -5.86 -13.84 -0.41
CA CYS A 97 -6.46 -13.15 -1.55
C CYS A 97 -5.97 -13.67 -2.91
N GLY A 98 -5.12 -14.71 -2.94
CA GLY A 98 -4.68 -15.35 -4.17
C GLY A 98 -3.80 -14.48 -5.06
N LEU A 99 -2.96 -13.61 -4.48
CA LEU A 99 -2.04 -12.79 -5.26
C LEU A 99 -1.04 -13.67 -6.06
N PRO A 100 -0.50 -13.18 -7.20
CA PRO A 100 0.43 -13.95 -8.02
C PRO A 100 1.64 -14.45 -7.21
N LYS A 101 1.96 -15.74 -7.30
CA LYS A 101 3.07 -16.35 -6.52
C LYS A 101 4.47 -15.76 -6.78
N GLN A 102 4.62 -15.06 -7.90
CA GLN A 102 5.87 -14.41 -8.29
C GLN A 102 6.06 -13.04 -7.63
N TYR A 103 4.98 -12.49 -7.03
CA TYR A 103 4.96 -11.26 -6.24
C TYR A 103 5.15 -11.61 -4.76
#